data_AF-A0A2A7H6M0-F1
#
_entry.id   AF-A0A2A7H6M0-F1
#
_cell.length_a   1.000
_cell.length_b   1.000
_cell.length_c   1.000
_cell.angle_alpha   90.00
_cell.angle_beta   90.00
_cell.angle_gamma   90.00
#
_symmetry.space_group_name_H-M   'P 1'
#
loop_
_entity.id
_entity.type
_entity.pdbx_description
1 polymer ?
#
loop_
_entity_poly.entity_id
_entity_poly.type
_entity_poly.pdbx_seq_one_letter_code
_entity_poly.pdbx_strand_id
1 'polypeptide(L)'
;MVQNKYRVTFISPSEIEQRTIMSANSLPDLIRKVENIIVDPNGYFVNDKKNNCYFKVIKENITFIQYELLFSDKEIHVEKLKHVAPAILQQLFQKVNDSELYALSLLDVDVATKEYVLAHMDSSLRIKVETELAKKWEAMPAEIAEAQEVLLEALASFIQE
;
A
#
# COMPACT_ATOMS: atom_id res chain seq x y z
N MET A 1 3.93 16.33 -4.09
CA MET A 1 3.51 14.97 -3.72
C MET A 1 4.32 14.01 -4.55
N VAL A 2 5.19 13.22 -3.92
CA VAL A 2 5.99 12.23 -4.63
C VAL A 2 5.10 11.04 -4.95
N GLN A 3 5.24 10.49 -6.16
CA GLN A 3 4.38 9.43 -6.67
C GLN A 3 5.12 8.10 -6.65
N ASN A 4 4.44 7.04 -6.25
CA ASN A 4 4.93 5.67 -6.40
C ASN A 4 5.12 5.36 -7.88
N LYS A 5 6.07 4.47 -8.20
CA LYS A 5 6.27 3.93 -9.54
C LYS A 5 5.77 2.50 -9.58
N TYR A 6 4.94 2.22 -10.58
CA TYR A 6 4.38 0.91 -10.82
C TYR A 6 4.75 0.42 -12.21
N ARG A 7 4.97 -0.88 -12.34
CA ARG A 7 4.94 -1.59 -13.61
C ARG A 7 3.51 -2.07 -13.84
N VAL A 8 2.98 -1.75 -15.02
CA VAL A 8 1.69 -2.26 -15.49
C VAL A 8 2.00 -3.21 -16.64
N THR A 9 1.60 -4.47 -16.49
CA THR A 9 1.77 -5.52 -17.50
C THR A 9 0.40 -5.92 -18.03
N PHE A 10 0.20 -5.74 -19.33
CA PHE A 10 -0.97 -6.18 -20.06
C PHE A 10 -0.68 -7.54 -20.69
N ILE A 11 -1.54 -8.52 -20.43
CA ILE A 11 -1.35 -9.91 -20.88
C ILE A 11 -2.51 -10.28 -21.79
N SER A 12 -2.19 -10.67 -23.02
CA SER A 12 -3.18 -11.10 -24.01
C SER A 12 -3.52 -12.59 -23.88
N PRO A 13 -4.60 -13.07 -24.53
CA PRO A 13 -4.94 -14.50 -24.56
C PRO A 13 -3.85 -15.39 -25.18
N SER A 14 -2.94 -14.80 -25.95
CA SER A 14 -1.78 -15.47 -26.56
C SER A 14 -0.52 -15.35 -25.71
N GLU A 15 -0.65 -14.97 -24.44
CA GLU A 15 0.45 -14.75 -23.49
C GLU A 15 1.47 -13.68 -23.93
N ILE A 16 1.07 -12.80 -24.86
CA ILE A 16 1.91 -11.68 -25.27
C ILE A 16 1.82 -10.61 -24.18
N GLU A 17 2.97 -10.23 -23.65
CA GLU A 17 3.08 -9.20 -22.64
C GLU A 17 3.46 -7.84 -23.25
N GLN A 18 2.74 -6.80 -22.84
CA GLN A 18 3.12 -5.41 -23.06
C GLN A 18 3.24 -4.72 -21.70
N ARG A 19 4.31 -3.95 -21.52
CA ARG A 19 4.66 -3.38 -20.22
C ARG A 19 4.86 -1.88 -20.32
N THR A 20 4.41 -1.15 -19.31
CA THR A 20 4.60 0.29 -19.13
C THR A 20 4.97 0.59 -17.70
N ILE A 21 5.67 1.71 -17.47
CA ILE A 21 5.95 2.23 -16.14
C ILE A 21 5.11 3.49 -15.94
N MET A 22 4.34 3.54 -14.86
CA MET A 22 3.46 4.65 -14.54
C MET A 22 3.63 5.11 -13.11
N SER A 23 3.34 6.39 -12.87
CA SER A 23 3.38 6.99 -11.54
C SER A 23 1.97 7.31 -11.02
N ALA A 24 1.73 6.94 -9.77
CA ALA A 24 0.46 7.17 -9.09
C ALA A 24 0.65 7.33 -7.58
N ASN A 25 -0.32 7.96 -6.91
CA ASN A 25 -0.25 8.14 -5.45
C ASN A 25 -0.56 6.83 -4.70
N SER A 26 -1.36 5.95 -5.30
CA SER A 26 -1.77 4.65 -4.75
C SER A 26 -2.15 3.68 -5.89
N LEU A 27 -2.35 2.40 -5.57
CA LEU A 27 -2.80 1.41 -6.55
C LEU A 27 -4.20 1.72 -7.11
N PRO A 28 -5.21 2.13 -6.31
CA PRO A 28 -6.50 2.57 -6.86
C PRO A 28 -6.40 3.76 -7.83
N ASP A 29 -5.55 4.75 -7.53
CA ASP A 29 -5.30 5.88 -8.44
C ASP A 29 -4.66 5.41 -9.75
N LEU A 30 -3.72 4.46 -9.68
CA LEU A 30 -3.12 3.84 -10.85
C LEU A 30 -4.14 3.10 -11.72
N ILE A 31 -4.98 2.25 -11.12
CA ILE A 31 -6.00 1.47 -11.83
C ILE A 31 -6.92 2.43 -12.59
N ARG A 32 -7.43 3.48 -11.92
CA ARG A 32 -8.29 4.48 -12.56
C ARG A 32 -7.58 5.19 -13.73
N LYS A 33 -6.29 5.51 -13.60
CA LYS A 33 -5.51 6.10 -14.70
C LYS A 33 -5.39 5.15 -15.89
N VAL A 34 -5.09 3.87 -15.64
CA VAL A 34 -4.98 2.85 -16.69
C VAL A 34 -6.32 2.67 -17.41
N GLU A 35 -7.42 2.56 -16.67
CA GLU A 35 -8.76 2.47 -17.25
C GLU A 35 -9.11 3.69 -18.11
N ASN A 36 -8.82 4.89 -17.62
CA ASN A 36 -9.05 6.13 -18.38
C ASN A 36 -8.27 6.17 -19.69
N ILE A 37 -7.03 5.69 -19.71
CA ILE A 37 -6.22 5.61 -20.94
C ILE A 37 -6.78 4.56 -21.90
N ILE A 38 -7.27 3.42 -21.38
CA ILE A 38 -7.84 2.35 -22.23
C ILE A 38 -9.12 2.81 -22.92
N VAL A 39 -9.98 3.58 -22.24
CA VAL A 39 -11.26 4.05 -22.82
C VAL A 39 -11.09 5.27 -23.73
N ASP A 40 -9.97 6.00 -23.63
CA ASP A 40 -9.66 7.12 -24.51
C ASP A 40 -9.33 6.62 -25.93
N PRO A 41 -10.06 7.05 -26.98
CA PRO A 41 -9.75 6.70 -28.37
C PRO A 41 -8.32 7.05 -28.80
N ASN A 42 -7.73 8.08 -28.19
CA ASN A 42 -6.35 8.53 -28.44
C ASN A 42 -5.37 8.07 -27.35
N GLY A 43 -5.83 7.29 -26.37
CA GLY A 43 -5.01 6.79 -25.29
C GLY A 43 -3.95 5.80 -25.78
N TYR A 44 -2.72 6.00 -25.30
CA TYR A 44 -1.59 5.11 -25.57
C TYR A 44 -0.70 5.00 -24.33
N PHE A 45 0.03 3.90 -24.26
CA PHE A 45 1.03 3.63 -23.23
C PHE A 45 2.43 3.69 -23.83
N VAL A 46 3.41 4.04 -23.00
CA VAL A 46 4.82 4.04 -23.37
C VAL A 46 5.41 2.69 -22.96
N ASN A 47 6.07 2.00 -23.89
CA ASN A 47 6.74 0.74 -23.61
C ASN A 47 7.92 0.98 -22.64
N ASP A 48 8.06 0.11 -21.63
CA ASP A 48 9.11 0.22 -20.63
C ASP A 48 10.53 -0.10 -21.16
N LYS A 49 10.64 -0.68 -22.36
CA LYS A 49 11.92 -0.90 -23.05
C LYS A 49 12.38 0.38 -23.75
N LYS A 50 13.70 0.61 -23.77
CA LYS A 50 14.45 1.85 -24.13
C LYS A 50 14.28 2.41 -25.57
N ASN A 51 13.11 2.34 -26.21
CA ASN A 51 12.95 2.69 -27.63
C ASN A 51 11.83 3.70 -27.95
N ASN A 52 11.27 4.44 -26.98
CA ASN A 52 10.16 5.37 -27.22
C ASN A 52 9.00 4.73 -28.02
N CYS A 53 8.78 3.43 -27.85
CA CYS A 53 7.69 2.74 -28.52
C CYS A 53 6.40 3.00 -27.76
N TYR A 54 5.35 3.37 -28.49
CA TYR A 54 4.01 3.51 -27.94
C TYR A 54 3.17 2.32 -28.35
N PHE A 55 2.26 1.90 -27.47
CA PHE A 55 1.30 0.86 -27.79
C PHE A 55 -0.09 1.26 -27.32
N LYS A 56 -1.10 0.85 -28.09
CA LYS A 56 -2.50 1.02 -27.72
C LYS A 56 -3.02 -0.31 -27.21
N VAL A 57 -3.74 -0.24 -26.10
CA VAL A 57 -4.40 -1.40 -25.50
C VAL A 57 -5.86 -1.38 -25.94
N ILE A 58 -6.33 -2.52 -26.44
CA ILE A 58 -7.74 -2.75 -26.79
C ILE A 58 -8.30 -3.68 -25.72
N LYS A 59 -9.31 -3.22 -24.97
CA LYS A 59 -9.82 -3.89 -23.76
C LYS A 59 -10.20 -5.35 -24.01
N GLU A 60 -10.79 -5.62 -25.18
CA GLU A 60 -11.24 -6.95 -25.61
C GLU A 60 -10.09 -7.93 -25.85
N ASN A 61 -8.87 -7.43 -26.04
CA ASN A 61 -7.68 -8.24 -26.32
C ASN A 61 -6.82 -8.48 -25.06
N ILE A 62 -7.29 -8.11 -23.87
CA ILE A 62 -6.60 -8.32 -22.61
C ILE A 62 -7.27 -9.45 -21.84
N THR A 63 -6.49 -10.38 -21.30
CA THR A 63 -6.98 -11.41 -20.39
C THR A 63 -6.92 -10.95 -18.94
N PHE A 64 -5.80 -10.36 -18.52
CA PHE A 64 -5.69 -9.68 -17.22
C PHE A 64 -4.60 -8.61 -17.26
N ILE A 65 -4.65 -7.70 -16.28
CA ILE A 65 -3.66 -6.64 -16.07
C ILE A 65 -3.00 -6.90 -14.73
N GLN A 66 -1.67 -7.00 -14.73
CA GLN A 66 -0.88 -7.12 -13.52
C GLN A 66 -0.28 -5.76 -13.15
N TYR A 67 -0.41 -5.41 -11.87
CA TYR A 67 0.15 -4.18 -11.29
C TYR A 67 1.22 -4.56 -10.28
N GLU A 68 2.44 -4.09 -10.48
CA GLU A 68 3.59 -4.35 -9.60
C GLU A 68 4.15 -3.02 -9.11
N LEU A 69 4.27 -2.86 -7.79
CA LEU A 69 4.92 -1.70 -7.19
C LEU A 69 6.44 -1.84 -7.34
N LEU A 70 7.06 -0.96 -8.14
CA LEU A 70 8.51 -0.95 -8.34
C LEU A 70 9.22 -0.08 -7.29
N PHE A 71 8.58 1.01 -6.91
CA PHE A 71 9.12 1.96 -5.93
C PHE A 71 7.96 2.65 -5.23
N SER A 72 7.97 2.59 -3.90
CA SER A 72 7.10 3.42 -3.06
C SER A 72 7.94 4.50 -2.42
N ASP A 73 7.46 5.75 -2.50
CA ASP A 73 8.05 6.86 -1.74
C ASP A 73 7.34 7.07 -0.40
N LYS A 74 6.44 6.16 0.01
CA LYS A 74 6.00 6.12 1.41
C LYS A 74 7.22 5.76 2.25
N GLU A 75 7.92 6.78 2.75
CA GLU A 75 9.14 6.66 3.54
C GLU A 75 8.96 5.79 4.78
N ILE A 76 7.72 5.60 5.24
CA ILE A 76 7.38 4.83 6.43
C ILE A 76 6.64 3.56 6.00
N HIS A 77 7.35 2.44 6.03
CA HIS A 77 6.74 1.12 6.13
C HIS A 77 6.37 0.84 7.60
N VAL A 78 5.42 -0.05 7.87
CA VAL A 78 5.02 -0.34 9.27
C VAL A 78 6.20 -0.86 10.10
N GLU A 79 7.16 -1.56 9.49
CA GLU A 79 8.41 -2.00 10.13
C GLU A 79 9.31 -0.84 10.58
N LYS A 80 9.09 0.37 10.06
CA LYS A 80 9.82 1.57 10.49
C LYS A 80 9.19 2.24 11.72
N LEU A 81 8.04 1.77 12.22
CA LEU A 81 7.43 2.31 13.45
C LEU A 81 8.40 2.23 14.65
N LYS A 82 9.29 1.24 14.70
CA LYS A 82 10.35 1.14 15.74
C LYS A 82 11.39 2.26 15.72
N HIS A 83 11.42 3.06 14.66
CA HIS A 83 12.30 4.22 14.53
C HIS A 83 11.55 5.55 14.69
N VAL A 84 10.23 5.51 14.85
CA VAL A 84 9.42 6.70 15.11
C VAL A 84 9.59 7.10 16.57
N ALA A 85 9.73 8.40 16.82
CA ALA A 85 9.88 8.92 18.18
C ALA A 85 8.65 8.54 19.05
N PRO A 86 8.84 8.10 20.31
CA PRO A 86 7.74 7.70 21.18
C PRO A 86 6.62 8.73 21.31
N ALA A 87 6.95 10.02 21.34
CA ALA A 87 5.97 11.09 21.43
C ALA A 87 5.00 11.12 20.25
N ILE A 88 5.47 10.81 19.04
CA ILE A 88 4.64 10.73 17.83
C ILE A 88 3.76 9.47 17.86
N LEU A 89 4.30 8.35 18.37
CA LEU A 89 3.49 7.15 18.58
C LEU A 89 2.36 7.38 19.60
N GLN A 90 2.62 8.13 20.68
CA GLN A 90 1.55 8.52 21.60
C GLN A 90 0.47 9.34 20.91
N GLN A 91 0.84 10.30 20.06
CA GLN A 91 -0.13 11.06 19.28
C GLN A 91 -0.93 10.17 18.33
N LEU A 92 -0.30 9.16 17.72
CA LEU A 92 -0.98 8.17 16.89
C LEU A 92 -2.01 7.37 17.69
N PHE A 93 -1.65 6.86 18.88
CA PHE A 93 -2.56 6.10 19.74
C PHE A 93 -3.76 6.93 20.23
N GLN A 94 -3.55 8.22 20.47
CA GLN A 94 -4.63 9.15 20.82
C GLN A 94 -5.55 9.44 19.63
N LYS A 95 -4.99 9.55 18.42
CA LYS A 95 -5.75 9.84 17.19
C LYS A 95 -6.53 8.63 16.70
N VAL A 96 -5.92 7.46 16.75
CA VAL A 96 -6.48 6.19 16.28
C VAL A 96 -6.60 5.27 17.49
N ASN A 97 -7.79 5.22 18.08
CA ASN A 97 -8.09 4.39 19.23
C ASN A 97 -8.92 3.16 18.81
N ASP A 98 -8.34 2.36 17.93
CA ASP A 98 -8.96 1.16 17.38
C ASP A 98 -8.05 -0.05 17.61
N SER A 99 -8.45 -0.92 18.55
CA SER A 99 -7.66 -2.09 18.93
C SER A 99 -7.61 -3.16 17.84
N GLU A 100 -8.65 -3.28 17.03
CA GLU A 100 -8.73 -4.26 15.96
C GLU A 100 -7.79 -3.85 14.81
N LEU A 101 -7.81 -2.56 14.45
CA LEU A 101 -6.92 -2.01 13.45
C LEU A 101 -5.44 -2.22 13.82
N TYR A 102 -5.05 -1.94 15.07
CA TYR A 102 -3.68 -2.22 15.53
C TYR A 102 -3.36 -3.71 15.50
N ALA A 103 -4.28 -4.57 15.97
CA ALA A 103 -4.03 -6.01 15.95
C ALA A 103 -3.80 -6.52 14.53
N LEU A 104 -4.66 -6.17 13.59
CA LEU A 104 -4.53 -6.52 12.17
C LEU A 104 -3.22 -6.01 11.58
N SER A 105 -2.86 -4.75 11.82
CA SER A 105 -1.65 -4.15 11.28
C SER A 105 -0.35 -4.79 11.77
N LEU A 106 -0.39 -5.44 12.94
CA LEU A 106 0.75 -6.06 13.62
C LEU A 106 0.82 -7.59 13.42
N LEU A 107 -0.03 -8.18 12.55
CA LEU A 107 -0.01 -9.61 12.28
C LEU A 107 1.22 -10.04 11.46
N ASP A 108 1.58 -9.28 10.42
CA ASP A 108 2.66 -9.59 9.49
C ASP A 108 3.81 -8.57 9.59
N VAL A 109 4.31 -8.34 10.81
CA VAL A 109 5.42 -7.42 11.09
C VAL A 109 6.50 -8.13 11.90
N ASP A 110 7.73 -7.64 11.80
CA ASP A 110 8.81 -8.21 12.60
C ASP A 110 8.56 -8.03 14.10
N VAL A 111 9.02 -9.03 14.87
CA VAL A 111 8.79 -9.09 16.33
C VAL A 111 9.28 -7.83 17.04
N ALA A 112 10.43 -7.27 16.61
CA ALA A 112 10.99 -6.08 17.25
C ALA A 112 10.08 -4.85 17.04
N THR A 113 9.51 -4.68 15.85
CA THR A 113 8.52 -3.63 15.59
C THR A 113 7.26 -3.83 16.44
N LYS A 114 6.74 -5.06 16.48
CA LYS A 114 5.54 -5.39 17.27
C LYS A 114 5.73 -5.08 18.76
N GLU A 115 6.82 -5.57 19.35
CA GLU A 115 7.14 -5.34 20.76
C GLU A 115 7.34 -3.86 21.06
N TYR A 116 8.03 -3.13 20.17
CA TYR A 116 8.25 -1.70 20.34
C TYR A 116 6.94 -0.91 20.36
N VAL A 117 6.04 -1.19 19.41
CA VAL A 117 4.73 -0.51 19.34
C VAL A 117 3.91 -0.81 20.60
N LEU A 118 3.79 -2.08 21.00
CA LEU A 118 3.04 -2.48 22.19
C LEU A 118 3.63 -1.90 23.48
N ALA A 119 4.97 -1.79 23.59
CA ALA A 119 5.62 -1.25 24.77
C ALA A 119 5.31 0.23 25.01
N HIS A 120 5.02 0.97 23.94
CA HIS A 120 4.69 2.39 24.02
C HIS A 120 3.18 2.66 24.04
N MET A 121 2.32 1.67 23.83
CA MET A 121 0.87 1.87 23.95
C MET A 121 0.44 2.13 25.40
N ASP A 122 -0.59 2.98 25.56
CA ASP A 122 -1.29 3.12 26.83
C ASP A 122 -1.83 1.76 27.30
N SER A 123 -1.79 1.51 28.61
CA SER A 123 -2.13 0.19 29.18
C SER A 123 -3.54 -0.27 28.80
N SER A 124 -4.51 0.65 28.70
CA SER A 124 -5.89 0.32 28.34
C SER A 124 -6.02 -0.14 26.88
N LEU A 125 -5.33 0.53 25.95
CA LEU A 125 -5.30 0.17 24.54
C LEU A 125 -4.51 -1.11 24.33
N ARG A 126 -3.33 -1.21 24.95
CA ARG A 126 -2.45 -2.37 24.85
C ARG A 126 -3.18 -3.67 25.20
N ILE A 127 -3.90 -3.71 26.32
CA ILE A 127 -4.64 -4.91 26.75
C ILE A 127 -5.66 -5.32 25.70
N LYS A 128 -6.38 -4.36 25.10
CA LYS A 128 -7.35 -4.65 24.04
C LYS A 128 -6.66 -5.20 22.80
N VAL A 129 -5.56 -4.57 22.35
CA VAL A 129 -4.79 -5.02 21.19
C VAL A 129 -4.21 -6.41 21.40
N GLU A 130 -3.63 -6.70 22.58
CA GLU A 130 -3.11 -8.03 22.92
C GLU A 130 -4.23 -9.08 22.96
N THR A 131 -5.42 -8.71 23.44
CA THR A 131 -6.61 -9.59 23.41
C THR A 131 -7.05 -9.88 21.99
N GLU A 132 -7.07 -8.87 21.12
CA GLU A 132 -7.37 -9.04 19.71
C GLU A 132 -6.31 -9.92 19.03
N LEU A 133 -5.01 -9.66 19.24
CA LEU A 133 -3.91 -10.46 18.69
C LEU A 133 -3.92 -11.93 19.14
N ALA A 134 -4.47 -12.23 20.31
CA ALA A 134 -4.63 -13.60 20.79
C ALA A 134 -5.74 -14.37 20.05
N LYS A 135 -6.63 -13.68 19.34
CA LYS A 135 -7.61 -14.32 18.44
C LYS A 135 -6.86 -14.95 17.28
N LYS A 136 -7.28 -16.14 16.85
CA LYS A 136 -6.76 -16.77 15.63
C LYS A 136 -7.37 -16.08 14.42
N TRP A 137 -6.79 -14.97 14.00
CA TRP A 137 -7.19 -14.24 12.81
C TRP A 137 -6.91 -15.08 11.56
N GLU A 138 -7.93 -15.30 10.75
CA GLU A 138 -7.79 -15.74 9.36
C GLU A 138 -7.81 -14.51 8.44
N ALA A 139 -7.04 -13.48 8.79
CA ALA A 139 -6.98 -12.24 8.02
C ALA A 139 -6.25 -12.47 6.70
N MET A 140 -6.83 -11.99 5.61
CA MET A 140 -6.18 -11.99 4.31
C MET A 140 -5.05 -10.95 4.29
N PRO A 141 -3.96 -11.18 3.52
CA PRO A 141 -2.90 -10.19 3.36
C PRO A 141 -3.39 -8.80 2.93
N ALA A 142 -4.49 -8.73 2.17
CA ALA A 142 -5.12 -7.46 1.78
C ALA A 142 -5.68 -6.69 2.98
N GLU A 143 -6.35 -7.37 3.92
CA GLU A 143 -6.91 -6.74 5.13
C GLU A 143 -5.80 -6.24 6.06
N ILE A 144 -4.70 -7.00 6.16
CA ILE A 144 -3.50 -6.57 6.89
C ILE A 144 -2.92 -5.32 6.24
N ALA A 145 -2.73 -5.31 4.91
CA ALA A 145 -2.18 -4.18 4.19
C ALA A 145 -3.06 -2.92 4.30
N GLU A 146 -4.38 -3.07 4.22
CA GLU A 146 -5.33 -1.96 4.42
C GLU A 146 -5.22 -1.40 5.83
N ALA A 147 -5.16 -2.25 6.86
CA ALA A 147 -4.99 -1.81 8.24
C ALA A 147 -3.67 -1.05 8.46
N GLN A 148 -2.59 -1.56 7.87
CA GLN A 148 -1.28 -0.91 7.88
C GLN A 148 -1.32 0.45 7.16
N GLU A 149 -1.99 0.54 6.01
CA GLU A 149 -2.14 1.79 5.25
C GLU A 149 -2.86 2.87 6.06
N VAL A 150 -3.98 2.53 6.73
CA VAL A 150 -4.72 3.47 7.57
C VAL A 150 -3.83 4.03 8.70
N LEU A 151 -3.04 3.18 9.36
CA LEU A 151 -2.11 3.64 10.41
C LEU A 151 -1.01 4.55 9.86
N LEU A 152 -0.43 4.19 8.72
CA LEU A 152 0.62 4.98 8.09
C LEU A 152 0.10 6.34 7.59
N GLU A 153 -1.13 6.40 7.07
CA GLU A 153 -1.79 7.65 6.69
C GLU A 153 -2.06 8.54 7.91
N ALA A 154 -2.55 7.95 9.00
CA ALA A 154 -2.73 8.66 10.26
C ALA A 154 -1.40 9.19 10.80
N LEU A 155 -0.32 8.41 10.71
CA LEU A 155 1.02 8.83 11.12
C LEU A 155 1.57 9.95 10.22
N ALA A 156 1.41 9.82 8.89
CA ALA A 156 1.88 10.82 7.92
C ALA A 156 1.24 12.20 8.14
N SER A 157 0.02 12.24 8.69
CA SER A 157 -0.64 13.51 9.03
C SER A 157 0.07 14.33 10.10
N PHE A 158 0.99 13.73 10.88
CA PHE A 158 1.82 14.45 11.85
C PHE A 158 3.11 15.03 11.25
N ILE A 159 3.46 14.63 10.01
CA ILE A 159 4.68 15.07 9.31
C ILE A 159 4.39 16.31 8.44
N GLN A 160 3.11 16.63 8.20
CA GLN A 160 2.71 17.84 7.47
C GLN A 160 2.70 19.08 8.38
N GLU A 161 3.89 19.56 8.76
CA GLU A 161 4.16 20.94 9.19
C GLU A 161 5.52 21.42 8.66
#